data_AF-E4Z241-F1
#
_entry.id   AF-E4Z241-F1
#
_cell.length_a   1.000
_cell.length_b   1.000
_cell.length_c   1.000
_cell.angle_alpha   90.00
_cell.angle_beta   90.00
_cell.angle_gamma   90.00
#
_symmetry.space_group_name_H-M   'P 1'
#
loop_
_entity.id
_entity.type
_entity.pdbx_description
1 polymer ?
#
loop_
_entity_poly.entity_id
_entity_poly.type
_entity_poly.pdbx_seq_one_letter_code
_entity_poly.pdbx_strand_id
1 'polypeptide(L)'
;MIDGFDFMFTRWPEISIWQLLWACMAGYTWFCTALTQGGSVILQQTPEHRCKTILDEREGFTFEEGLPFSPSQCEKYEESWVQTCSSNENLLHCFNRQFGNLTKIKCNSGYIYDDTIFDATFVTSFDLVCDRAYINTISTSIFMTGLFVSVSLFGPIMDRFGRRKGMLFGLLGLMVANMLISMSKSVVMFTIGRFLAGSFAMGAATCCFVYAVELPGARWRTWFGQAVNNCCSL
;
A
#
# COMPACT_ATOMS: atom_id res chain seq x y z
N MET A 1 40.26 -12.01 0.34
CA MET A 1 38.82 -11.63 0.34
C MET A 1 38.55 -10.62 -0.77
N ILE A 2 39.14 -10.82 -1.95
CA ILE A 2 38.93 -10.02 -3.18
C ILE A 2 38.43 -10.95 -4.32
N ASP A 3 38.30 -12.24 -4.06
CA ASP A 3 38.25 -13.28 -5.10
C ASP A 3 36.86 -13.57 -5.67
N GLY A 4 35.83 -12.82 -5.29
CA GLY A 4 34.46 -13.03 -5.80
C GLY A 4 34.21 -12.31 -7.12
N PHE A 5 34.39 -10.99 -7.10
CA PHE A 5 34.03 -10.11 -8.23
C PHE A 5 35.09 -10.11 -9.34
N ASP A 6 36.38 -10.17 -8.97
CA ASP A 6 37.49 -10.28 -9.93
C ASP A 6 37.56 -11.65 -10.64
N PHE A 7 37.03 -12.71 -10.00
CA PHE A 7 36.91 -14.04 -10.63
C PHE A 7 35.86 -14.07 -11.74
N MET A 8 34.78 -13.28 -11.62
CA MET A 8 33.82 -13.10 -12.71
C MET A 8 34.44 -12.39 -13.91
N PHE A 9 35.24 -11.35 -13.69
CA PHE A 9 35.90 -10.62 -14.78
C PHE A 9 36.96 -11.44 -15.52
N THR A 10 37.65 -12.36 -14.85
CA THR A 10 38.59 -13.28 -15.49
C THR A 10 37.92 -14.35 -16.35
N ARG A 11 36.65 -14.69 -16.06
CA ARG A 11 35.86 -15.66 -16.82
C ARG A 11 35.07 -15.01 -17.97
N TRP A 12 34.83 -13.69 -17.93
CA TRP A 12 33.97 -12.95 -18.87
C TRP A 12 34.62 -11.65 -19.39
N PRO A 13 35.70 -11.72 -20.19
CA PRO A 13 36.40 -10.53 -20.69
C PRO A 13 35.60 -9.67 -21.68
N GLU A 14 34.43 -10.15 -22.14
CA GLU A 14 33.55 -9.43 -23.08
C GLU A 14 32.53 -8.50 -22.40
N ILE A 15 32.32 -8.60 -21.07
CA ILE A 15 31.34 -7.78 -20.37
C ILE A 15 31.99 -6.51 -19.84
N SER A 16 31.50 -5.36 -20.30
CA SER A 16 31.94 -4.06 -19.79
C SER A 16 31.35 -3.78 -18.41
N ILE A 17 32.13 -3.16 -17.51
CA ILE A 17 31.66 -2.73 -16.18
C ILE A 17 30.38 -1.88 -16.24
N TRP A 18 30.21 -1.12 -17.33
CA TRP A 18 29.02 -0.31 -17.59
C TRP A 18 27.76 -1.15 -17.83
N GLN A 19 27.87 -2.31 -18.48
CA GLN A 19 26.72 -3.21 -18.71
C GLN A 19 26.27 -3.86 -17.40
N LEU A 20 27.22 -4.20 -16.52
CA LEU A 20 26.93 -4.71 -15.19
C LEU A 20 26.29 -3.65 -14.30
N LEU A 21 26.83 -2.43 -14.28
CA LEU A 21 26.24 -1.29 -13.56
C LEU A 21 24.81 -1.00 -14.05
N TRP A 22 24.54 -1.09 -15.34
CA TRP A 22 23.19 -0.96 -15.89
C TRP A 22 22.25 -2.08 -15.44
N ALA A 23 22.73 -3.33 -15.33
CA ALA A 23 21.94 -4.43 -14.79
C ALA A 23 21.60 -4.21 -13.31
N CYS A 24 22.54 -3.69 -12.51
CA CYS A 24 22.30 -3.27 -11.13
C CYS A 24 21.28 -2.13 -11.05
N MET A 25 21.37 -1.12 -11.93
CA MET A 25 20.39 -0.03 -11.99
C MET A 25 18.99 -0.55 -12.38
N ALA A 26 18.90 -1.50 -13.30
CA ALA A 26 17.63 -2.15 -13.64
C ALA A 26 17.08 -2.93 -12.44
N GLY A 27 17.91 -3.68 -11.71
CA GLY A 27 17.50 -4.35 -10.47
C GLY A 27 17.00 -3.36 -9.39
N TYR A 28 17.64 -2.20 -9.26
CA TYR A 28 17.17 -1.14 -8.35
C TYR A 28 15.75 -0.67 -8.68
N THR A 29 15.37 -0.58 -9.96
CA THR A 29 13.99 -0.21 -10.32
C THR A 29 12.96 -1.24 -9.85
N TRP A 30 13.29 -2.53 -9.89
CA TRP A 30 12.43 -3.60 -9.34
C TRP A 30 12.29 -3.47 -7.82
N PHE A 31 13.38 -3.18 -7.12
CA PHE A 31 13.35 -2.90 -5.68
C PHE A 31 12.45 -1.70 -5.34
N CYS A 32 12.58 -0.59 -6.07
CA CYS A 32 11.70 0.56 -5.91
C CYS A 32 10.23 0.20 -6.16
N THR A 33 9.93 -0.57 -7.21
CA THR A 33 8.56 -1.01 -7.48
C THR A 33 8.00 -1.90 -6.37
N ALA A 34 8.83 -2.79 -5.82
CA ALA A 34 8.47 -3.63 -4.69
C ALA A 34 8.18 -2.80 -3.44
N LEU A 35 8.97 -1.76 -3.16
CA LEU A 35 8.70 -0.82 -2.06
C LEU A 35 7.38 -0.06 -2.26
N THR A 36 7.08 0.41 -3.48
CA THR A 36 5.77 1.03 -3.74
C THR A 36 4.62 0.05 -3.55
N GLN A 37 4.79 -1.22 -3.90
CA GLN A 37 3.76 -2.24 -3.70
C GLN A 37 3.61 -2.61 -2.22
N GLY A 38 4.70 -2.83 -1.50
CA GLY A 38 4.69 -3.14 -0.06
C GLY A 38 4.18 -1.97 0.79
N GLY A 39 4.64 -0.75 0.53
CA GLY A 39 4.17 0.45 1.22
C GLY A 39 2.67 0.70 1.01
N SER A 40 2.14 0.32 -0.15
CA SER A 40 0.71 0.43 -0.42
C SER A 40 -0.16 -0.48 0.46
N VAL A 41 0.37 -1.63 0.89
CA VAL A 41 -0.32 -2.57 1.78
C VAL A 41 -0.30 -2.05 3.21
N ILE A 42 0.84 -1.52 3.66
CA ILE A 42 0.98 -0.92 4.99
C ILE A 42 0.00 0.25 5.15
N LEU A 43 -0.10 1.13 4.14
CA LEU A 43 -1.05 2.25 4.13
C LEU A 43 -2.53 1.81 4.12
N GLN A 44 -2.81 0.56 3.76
CA GLN A 44 -4.15 -0.03 3.72
C GLN A 44 -4.44 -0.95 4.91
N GLN A 45 -3.52 -1.08 5.87
CA GLN A 45 -3.80 -1.82 7.09
C GLN A 45 -4.91 -1.11 7.86
N THR A 46 -5.92 -1.89 8.22
CA THR A 46 -7.01 -1.48 9.09
C THR A 46 -6.57 -1.74 10.53
N PRO A 47 -6.24 -0.71 11.33
CA PRO A 47 -5.99 -0.91 12.75
C PRO A 47 -7.27 -1.39 13.44
N GLU A 48 -7.11 -1.91 14.66
CA GLU A 48 -8.28 -2.18 15.50
C GLU A 48 -9.05 -0.89 15.73
N HIS A 49 -10.37 -1.00 15.66
CA HIS A 49 -11.26 0.14 15.73
C HIS A 49 -12.52 -0.25 16.47
N ARG A 50 -13.11 0.75 17.13
CA ARG A 50 -14.41 0.65 17.75
C ARG A 50 -15.29 1.79 17.29
N CYS A 51 -16.57 1.67 17.61
CA CYS A 51 -17.51 2.70 17.24
C CYS A 51 -17.43 3.89 18.19
N LYS A 52 -17.54 5.09 17.62
CA LYS A 52 -17.60 6.32 18.41
C LYS A 52 -18.91 6.36 19.19
N THR A 53 -18.77 6.64 20.49
CA THR A 53 -19.89 6.79 21.40
C THR A 53 -20.03 8.22 21.90
N ILE A 54 -21.18 8.57 22.47
CA ILE A 54 -21.36 9.87 23.14
C ILE A 54 -20.42 10.09 24.34
N LEU A 55 -19.84 9.03 24.89
CA LEU A 55 -18.89 9.10 26.00
C LEU A 55 -17.52 9.60 25.57
N ASP A 56 -17.17 9.42 24.30
CA ASP A 56 -15.90 9.86 23.72
C ASP A 56 -15.80 11.37 23.55
N GLU A 57 -16.90 12.10 23.75
CA GLU A 57 -16.91 13.56 23.80
C GLU A 57 -16.46 14.10 25.16
N ARG A 58 -16.36 13.22 26.18
CA ARG A 58 -15.82 13.56 27.51
C ARG A 58 -14.29 13.61 27.45
N GLU A 59 -13.71 14.71 27.93
CA GLU A 59 -12.25 14.83 28.07
C GLU A 59 -11.68 13.72 28.97
N GLY A 60 -10.63 13.04 28.49
CA GLY A 60 -9.91 12.00 29.23
C GLY A 60 -10.45 10.57 29.07
N PHE A 61 -11.45 10.34 28.21
CA PHE A 61 -11.94 9.00 27.90
C PHE A 61 -11.01 8.27 26.93
N THR A 62 -10.53 7.09 27.32
CA THR A 62 -9.52 6.34 26.56
C THR A 62 -10.12 5.31 25.59
N PHE A 63 -9.31 4.80 24.65
CA PHE A 63 -9.74 3.75 23.72
C PHE A 63 -10.21 2.49 24.47
N GLU A 64 -9.45 2.05 25.48
CA GLU A 64 -9.71 0.84 26.26
C GLU A 64 -11.00 0.92 27.08
N GLU A 65 -11.31 2.08 27.66
CA GLU A 65 -12.54 2.30 28.44
C GLU A 65 -13.81 2.20 27.60
N GLY A 66 -13.70 2.38 26.28
CA GLY A 66 -14.84 2.30 25.35
C GLY A 66 -15.11 0.91 24.75
N LEU A 67 -14.15 -0.02 24.85
CA LEU A 67 -14.30 -1.40 24.38
C LEU A 67 -15.57 -2.13 24.90
N PRO A 68 -15.94 -2.05 26.20
CA PRO A 68 -17.12 -2.76 26.71
C PRO A 68 -18.44 -2.30 26.08
N PHE A 69 -18.50 -1.09 25.51
CA PHE A 69 -19.69 -0.52 24.88
C PHE A 69 -19.82 -0.88 23.39
N SER A 70 -18.81 -1.53 22.82
CA SER A 70 -18.77 -1.99 21.43
C SER A 70 -18.59 -3.51 21.40
N PRO A 71 -19.67 -4.31 21.24
CA PRO A 71 -19.56 -5.77 21.27
C PRO A 71 -18.83 -6.34 20.05
N SER A 72 -18.78 -5.59 18.95
CA SER A 72 -17.97 -5.88 17.77
C SER A 72 -17.36 -4.58 17.23
N GLN A 73 -16.44 -4.69 16.28
CA GLN A 73 -15.80 -3.54 15.63
C GLN A 73 -16.78 -2.68 14.81
N CYS A 74 -17.96 -3.22 14.47
CA CYS A 74 -18.93 -2.61 13.56
C CYS A 74 -20.32 -2.36 14.15
N GLU A 75 -20.53 -2.76 15.40
CA GLU A 75 -21.79 -2.59 16.11
C GLU A 75 -21.50 -1.95 17.46
N LYS A 76 -22.40 -1.07 17.90
CA LYS A 76 -22.40 -0.52 19.26
C LYS A 76 -23.72 -0.79 19.95
N TYR A 77 -23.73 -0.76 21.27
CA TYR A 77 -24.99 -0.75 22.01
C TYR A 77 -25.68 0.61 21.87
N GLU A 78 -27.00 0.60 21.81
CA GLU A 78 -27.80 1.82 21.83
C GLU A 78 -27.51 2.64 23.09
N GLU A 79 -27.33 3.95 22.96
CA GLU A 79 -26.76 4.81 24.01
C GLU A 79 -27.80 5.37 24.99
N SER A 80 -29.03 4.85 24.95
CA SER A 80 -30.15 5.29 25.80
C SER A 80 -29.90 5.10 27.30
N TRP A 81 -29.05 4.13 27.67
CA TRP A 81 -28.67 3.88 29.06
C TRP A 81 -27.88 5.01 29.71
N VAL A 82 -27.17 5.84 28.92
CA VAL A 82 -26.32 6.91 29.47
C VAL A 82 -27.15 7.96 30.21
N GLN A 83 -28.37 8.23 29.76
CA GLN A 83 -29.31 9.14 30.45
C GLN A 83 -29.84 8.56 31.76
N THR A 84 -29.79 7.24 31.91
CA THR A 84 -30.26 6.54 33.13
C THR A 84 -29.17 6.48 34.20
N CYS A 85 -27.91 6.76 33.82
CA CYS A 85 -26.77 6.71 34.72
C CYS A 85 -26.61 8.02 35.51
N SER A 86 -26.37 7.88 36.81
CA SER A 86 -25.93 9.01 37.64
C SER A 86 -24.51 9.42 37.27
N SER A 87 -24.25 10.73 37.22
CA SER A 87 -22.94 11.29 36.85
C SER A 87 -21.80 10.92 37.80
N ASN A 88 -22.10 10.40 39.00
CA ASN A 88 -21.12 10.03 40.03
C ASN A 88 -20.83 8.53 40.11
N GLU A 89 -21.49 7.68 39.31
CA GLU A 89 -21.24 6.23 39.29
C GLU A 89 -20.23 5.83 38.22
N ASN A 90 -19.54 4.70 38.44
CA ASN A 90 -18.68 4.09 37.43
C ASN A 90 -19.52 3.67 36.21
N LEU A 91 -19.18 4.21 35.03
CA LEU A 91 -19.86 3.94 33.76
C LEU A 91 -20.04 2.44 33.48
N LEU A 92 -19.01 1.64 33.74
CA LEU A 92 -19.02 0.19 33.54
C LEU A 92 -20.08 -0.51 34.40
N HIS A 93 -20.25 -0.06 35.66
CA HIS A 93 -21.21 -0.65 36.58
C HIS A 93 -22.66 -0.32 36.16
N CYS A 94 -22.90 0.93 35.75
CA CYS A 94 -24.20 1.34 35.24
C CYS A 94 -24.57 0.57 33.95
N PHE A 95 -23.61 0.41 33.04
CA PHE A 95 -23.80 -0.34 31.81
C PHE A 95 -24.13 -1.82 32.05
N ASN A 96 -23.39 -2.50 32.93
CA ASN A 96 -23.65 -3.90 33.26
C ASN A 96 -25.07 -4.13 33.81
N ARG A 97 -25.66 -3.13 34.48
CA ARG A 97 -27.04 -3.20 34.97
C ARG A 97 -28.07 -3.20 33.83
N GLN A 98 -27.80 -2.47 32.76
CA GLN A 98 -28.72 -2.32 31.62
C GLN A 98 -28.41 -3.28 30.46
N PHE A 99 -27.25 -3.94 30.47
CA PHE A 99 -26.75 -4.78 29.39
C PHE A 99 -27.78 -5.74 28.77
N GLY A 100 -28.65 -6.35 29.60
CA GLY A 100 -29.69 -7.28 29.15
C GLY A 100 -30.83 -6.66 28.33
N ASN A 101 -31.03 -5.34 28.43
CA ASN A 101 -32.09 -4.60 27.72
C ASN A 101 -31.56 -3.84 26.49
N LEU A 102 -30.26 -3.85 26.25
CA LEU A 102 -29.65 -3.05 25.20
C LEU A 102 -29.73 -3.74 23.84
N THR A 103 -30.18 -3.00 22.85
CA THR A 103 -30.15 -3.43 21.46
C THR A 103 -28.81 -3.08 20.82
N LYS A 104 -28.39 -3.89 19.85
CA LYS A 104 -27.19 -3.64 19.05
C LYS A 104 -27.59 -2.84 17.81
N ILE A 105 -26.89 -1.74 17.57
CA ILE A 105 -27.11 -0.86 16.43
C ILE A 105 -25.83 -0.71 15.61
N LYS A 106 -26.00 -0.43 14.31
CA LYS A 106 -24.89 -0.05 13.44
C LYS A 106 -24.30 1.30 13.87
N CYS A 107 -23.01 1.48 13.61
CA CYS A 107 -22.29 2.66 14.03
C CYS A 107 -22.64 3.86 13.16
N ASN A 108 -23.29 4.86 13.77
CA ASN A 108 -23.80 6.05 13.09
C ASN A 108 -22.96 7.32 13.37
N SER A 109 -22.12 7.28 14.41
CA SER A 109 -21.41 8.46 14.93
C SER A 109 -19.92 8.50 14.56
N GLY A 110 -19.47 7.65 13.63
CA GLY A 110 -18.05 7.50 13.26
C GLY A 110 -17.33 6.40 14.04
N TYR A 111 -16.01 6.34 13.88
CA TYR A 111 -15.13 5.32 14.46
C TYR A 111 -14.00 5.95 15.26
N ILE A 112 -13.46 5.19 16.21
CA ILE A 112 -12.24 5.50 16.94
C ILE A 112 -11.26 4.37 16.68
N TYR A 113 -10.07 4.74 16.28
CA TYR A 113 -8.99 3.82 15.93
C TYR A 113 -7.99 3.74 17.07
N ASP A 114 -7.32 2.60 17.19
CA ASP A 114 -6.17 2.49 18.06
C ASP A 114 -4.92 3.05 17.34
N ASP A 115 -4.35 4.12 17.90
CA ASP A 115 -3.22 4.85 17.33
C ASP A 115 -1.86 4.27 17.79
N THR A 116 -1.84 3.12 18.51
CA THR A 116 -0.60 2.51 19.02
C THR A 116 0.41 2.12 17.95
N ILE A 117 -0.05 1.78 16.74
CA ILE A 117 0.79 1.29 15.63
C ILE A 117 0.88 2.31 14.48
N PHE A 118 -0.21 3.02 14.18
CA PHE A 118 -0.29 3.97 13.07
C PHE A 118 -1.14 5.19 13.42
N ASP A 119 -0.54 6.39 13.41
CA ASP A 119 -1.26 7.66 13.68
C ASP A 119 -2.32 7.99 12.62
N ALA A 120 -2.06 7.66 11.34
CA ALA A 120 -2.99 7.92 10.26
C ALA A 120 -2.74 6.97 9.08
N THR A 121 -3.80 6.28 8.64
CA THR A 121 -3.79 5.47 7.42
C THR A 121 -4.84 5.97 6.44
N PHE A 122 -4.77 5.50 5.20
CA PHE A 122 -5.81 5.80 4.20
C PHE A 122 -7.18 5.33 4.69
N VAL A 123 -7.24 4.21 5.42
CA VAL A 123 -8.48 3.67 5.94
C VAL A 123 -9.05 4.55 7.05
N THR A 124 -8.21 4.99 8.00
CA THR A 124 -8.66 5.84 9.12
C THR A 124 -9.06 7.24 8.67
N SER A 125 -8.36 7.79 7.66
CA SER A 125 -8.63 9.15 7.16
C SER A 125 -9.98 9.30 6.44
N PHE A 126 -10.54 8.20 5.92
CA PHE A 126 -11.79 8.21 5.15
C PHE A 126 -12.88 7.31 5.75
N ASP A 127 -12.67 6.79 6.96
CA ASP A 127 -13.58 5.86 7.65
C ASP A 127 -14.06 4.70 6.74
N LEU A 128 -13.10 4.06 6.07
CA LEU A 128 -13.34 2.99 5.09
C LEU A 128 -13.53 1.62 5.76
N VAL A 129 -14.44 1.57 6.72
CA VAL A 129 -14.55 0.46 7.67
C VAL A 129 -15.96 -0.13 7.64
N CYS A 130 -16.12 -1.38 8.09
CA CYS A 130 -17.40 -2.10 8.14
C CYS A 130 -18.11 -2.12 6.77
N ASP A 131 -19.23 -1.40 6.64
CA ASP A 131 -20.01 -1.32 5.39
C ASP A 131 -19.20 -0.73 4.22
N ARG A 132 -18.09 -0.01 4.49
CA ARG A 132 -17.20 0.59 3.46
C ARG A 132 -15.85 -0.13 3.30
N ALA A 133 -15.63 -1.24 4.00
CA ALA A 133 -14.38 -1.99 3.93
C ALA A 133 -14.06 -2.51 2.51
N TYR A 134 -15.10 -2.78 1.71
CA TYR A 134 -14.96 -3.26 0.34
C TYR A 134 -14.18 -2.29 -0.57
N ILE A 135 -14.18 -0.99 -0.27
CA ILE A 135 -13.48 0.03 -1.06
C ILE A 135 -11.96 -0.17 -0.98
N ASN A 136 -11.44 -0.62 0.16
CA ASN A 136 -10.03 -0.97 0.33
C ASN A 136 -9.65 -2.14 -0.59
N THR A 137 -10.48 -3.18 -0.61
CA THR A 137 -10.31 -4.33 -1.50
C THR A 137 -10.35 -3.91 -2.98
N ILE A 138 -11.32 -3.07 -3.36
CA ILE A 138 -11.43 -2.54 -4.72
C ILE A 138 -10.18 -1.75 -5.12
N SER A 139 -9.64 -0.92 -4.22
CA SER A 139 -8.41 -0.16 -4.48
C SER A 139 -7.22 -1.08 -4.83
N THR A 140 -7.07 -2.18 -4.09
CA THR A 140 -6.04 -3.19 -4.36
C THR A 140 -6.30 -3.92 -5.67
N SER A 141 -7.54 -4.29 -5.98
CA SER A 141 -7.90 -4.89 -7.27
C SER A 141 -7.61 -3.94 -8.44
N ILE A 142 -7.92 -2.65 -8.30
CA ILE A 142 -7.66 -1.64 -9.33
C ILE A 142 -6.16 -1.50 -9.58
N PHE A 143 -5.34 -1.50 -8.52
CA PHE A 143 -3.89 -1.53 -8.68
C PHE A 143 -3.43 -2.73 -9.53
N MET A 144 -3.93 -3.94 -9.23
CA MET A 144 -3.60 -5.14 -10.00
C MET A 144 -4.07 -5.06 -11.46
N THR A 145 -5.25 -4.50 -11.73
CA THR A 145 -5.69 -4.24 -13.11
C THR A 145 -4.78 -3.25 -13.82
N GLY A 146 -4.27 -2.23 -13.11
CA GLY A 146 -3.28 -1.30 -13.63
C GLY A 146 -1.98 -2.01 -14.05
N LEU A 147 -1.52 -2.99 -13.26
CA LEU A 147 -0.37 -3.83 -13.63
C LEU A 147 -0.65 -4.64 -14.91
N PHE A 148 -1.85 -5.23 -15.04
CA PHE A 148 -2.22 -6.01 -16.22
C PHE A 148 -2.28 -5.15 -17.49
N VAL A 149 -2.93 -3.99 -17.39
CA VAL A 149 -3.04 -3.02 -18.49
C VAL A 149 -1.66 -2.50 -18.91
N SER A 150 -0.72 -2.36 -17.97
CA SER A 150 0.63 -1.89 -18.26
C SER A 150 1.35 -2.71 -19.32
N VAL A 151 1.32 -4.05 -19.22
CA VAL A 151 2.06 -4.93 -20.13
C VAL A 151 1.52 -4.81 -21.55
N SER A 152 0.20 -4.68 -21.67
CA SER A 152 -0.49 -4.54 -22.97
C SER A 152 -0.18 -3.19 -23.64
N LEU A 153 -0.09 -2.11 -22.86
CA LEU A 153 0.17 -0.77 -23.38
C LEU A 153 1.65 -0.50 -23.63
N PHE A 154 2.52 -0.87 -22.67
CA PHE A 154 3.94 -0.54 -22.74
C PHE A 154 4.68 -1.33 -23.82
N GLY A 155 4.23 -2.52 -24.21
CA GLY A 155 4.84 -3.29 -25.30
C GLY A 155 4.98 -2.47 -26.59
N PRO A 156 3.87 -2.09 -27.25
CA PRO A 156 3.91 -1.29 -28.47
C PRO A 156 4.55 0.11 -28.29
N ILE A 157 4.40 0.71 -27.10
CA ILE A 157 4.96 2.02 -26.79
C ILE A 157 6.49 1.97 -26.78
N MET A 158 7.08 0.94 -26.18
CA MET A 158 8.53 0.72 -26.15
C MET A 158 9.10 0.56 -27.55
N ASP A 159 8.40 -0.18 -28.40
CA ASP A 159 8.83 -0.42 -29.78
C ASP A 159 8.81 0.85 -30.64
N ARG A 160 7.88 1.78 -30.37
CA ARG A 160 7.74 3.04 -31.13
C ARG A 160 8.55 4.22 -30.59
N PHE A 161 8.57 4.43 -29.27
CA PHE A 161 9.21 5.62 -28.68
C PHE A 161 10.73 5.46 -28.48
N GLY A 162 11.26 4.26 -28.67
CA GLY A 162 12.65 3.93 -28.40
C GLY A 162 12.89 3.63 -26.93
N ARG A 163 13.72 2.62 -26.66
CA ARG A 163 13.87 1.98 -25.35
C ARG A 163 14.24 2.93 -24.21
N ARG A 164 15.12 3.91 -24.48
CA ARG A 164 15.57 4.90 -23.47
C ARG A 164 14.48 5.92 -23.10
N LYS A 165 13.66 6.34 -24.06
CA LYS A 165 12.59 7.33 -23.81
C LYS A 165 11.38 6.68 -23.13
N GLY A 166 11.06 5.43 -23.48
CA GLY A 166 10.02 4.66 -22.80
C GLY A 166 10.28 4.48 -21.30
N MET A 167 11.53 4.17 -20.94
CA MET A 167 11.96 4.06 -19.53
C MET A 167 11.78 5.38 -18.77
N LEU A 168 12.26 6.50 -19.33
CA LEU A 168 12.12 7.82 -18.71
C LEU A 168 10.65 8.23 -18.56
N PHE A 169 9.81 7.94 -19.56
CA PHE A 169 8.38 8.21 -19.50
C PHE A 169 7.69 7.39 -18.39
N GLY A 170 8.03 6.11 -18.26
CA GLY A 170 7.51 5.26 -17.17
C GLY A 170 7.90 5.78 -15.78
N LEU A 171 9.17 6.15 -15.59
CA LEU A 171 9.67 6.69 -14.32
C LEU A 171 9.03 8.05 -13.96
N LEU A 172 8.92 8.96 -14.93
CA LEU A 172 8.26 10.25 -14.72
C LEU A 172 6.77 10.07 -14.41
N GLY A 173 6.09 9.20 -15.14
CA GLY A 173 4.68 8.87 -14.87
C GLY A 173 4.48 8.27 -13.49
N LEU A 174 5.38 7.40 -13.05
CA LEU A 174 5.37 6.82 -11.70
C LEU A 174 5.55 7.90 -10.63
N MET A 175 6.48 8.86 -10.82
CA MET A 175 6.70 9.94 -9.86
C MET A 175 5.46 10.83 -9.73
N VAL A 176 4.84 11.21 -10.85
CA VAL A 176 3.61 12.02 -10.86
C VAL A 176 2.45 11.25 -10.21
N ALA A 177 2.31 9.95 -10.47
CA ALA A 177 1.27 9.13 -9.87
C ALA A 177 1.43 9.03 -8.34
N ASN A 178 2.65 8.89 -7.84
CA ASN A 178 2.91 8.87 -6.39
C ASN A 178 2.65 10.24 -5.73
N MET A 179 2.97 11.35 -6.41
CA MET A 179 2.60 12.69 -5.93
C MET A 179 1.07 12.86 -5.85
N LEU A 180 0.33 12.36 -6.84
CA LEU A 180 -1.13 12.35 -6.83
C LEU A 180 -1.70 11.56 -5.65
N ILE A 181 -1.12 10.40 -5.33
CA ILE A 181 -1.49 9.60 -4.15
C ILE A 181 -1.22 10.38 -2.87
N SER A 182 -0.05 11.00 -2.74
CA SER A 182 0.34 11.77 -1.56
C SER A 182 -0.54 13.01 -1.33
N MET A 183 -1.01 13.65 -2.41
CA MET A 183 -1.90 14.82 -2.33
C MET A 183 -3.40 14.45 -2.29
N SER A 184 -3.73 13.16 -2.28
CA SER A 184 -5.13 12.74 -2.40
C SER A 184 -5.94 13.09 -1.14
N LYS A 185 -7.02 13.84 -1.35
CA LYS A 185 -8.04 14.18 -0.32
C LYS A 185 -9.38 13.49 -0.57
N SER A 186 -9.43 12.61 -1.57
CA SER A 186 -10.63 11.89 -1.97
C SER A 186 -10.26 10.46 -2.34
N VAL A 187 -11.14 9.53 -1.97
CA VAL A 187 -11.05 8.11 -2.33
C VAL A 187 -10.87 7.93 -3.84
N VAL A 188 -11.61 8.69 -4.65
CA VAL A 188 -11.53 8.57 -6.13
C VAL A 188 -10.16 8.99 -6.65
N MET A 189 -9.61 10.10 -6.14
CA MET A 189 -8.29 10.58 -6.54
C MET A 189 -7.19 9.60 -6.13
N PHE A 190 -7.31 9.01 -4.94
CA PHE A 190 -6.41 7.96 -4.48
C PHE A 190 -6.48 6.72 -5.38
N THR A 191 -7.68 6.25 -5.72
CA THR A 191 -7.88 5.08 -6.59
C THR A 191 -7.33 5.30 -8.00
N ILE A 192 -7.55 6.47 -8.60
CA ILE A 192 -6.98 6.84 -9.90
C ILE A 192 -5.44 6.89 -9.80
N GLY A 193 -4.91 7.51 -8.75
CA GLY A 193 -3.48 7.55 -8.49
C GLY A 193 -2.87 6.16 -8.37
N ARG A 194 -3.54 5.23 -7.67
CA ARG A 194 -3.13 3.82 -7.55
C ARG A 194 -3.15 3.09 -8.89
N PHE A 195 -4.18 3.29 -9.71
CA PHE A 195 -4.23 2.71 -11.06
C PHE A 195 -3.03 3.17 -11.90
N LEU A 196 -2.78 4.49 -11.94
CA LEU A 196 -1.65 5.06 -12.68
C LEU A 196 -0.31 4.58 -12.12
N ALA A 197 -0.15 4.56 -10.80
CA ALA A 197 1.08 4.10 -10.16
C ALA A 197 1.37 2.64 -10.50
N GLY A 198 0.36 1.76 -10.46
CA GLY A 198 0.49 0.36 -10.90
C GLY A 198 0.87 0.28 -12.38
N SER A 199 0.18 1.01 -13.24
CA SER A 199 0.46 1.01 -14.68
C SER A 199 1.87 1.48 -15.02
N PHE A 200 2.34 2.56 -14.41
CA PHE A 200 3.68 3.11 -14.66
C PHE A 200 4.79 2.29 -13.98
N ALA A 201 4.54 1.73 -12.79
CA ALA A 201 5.52 0.91 -12.08
C ALA A 201 5.89 -0.35 -12.89
N MET A 202 4.89 -1.14 -13.27
CA MET A 202 5.12 -2.36 -14.04
C MET A 202 5.58 -2.05 -15.47
N GLY A 203 5.09 -0.96 -16.07
CA GLY A 203 5.57 -0.46 -17.36
C GLY A 203 7.07 -0.13 -17.35
N ALA A 204 7.51 0.66 -16.36
CA ALA A 204 8.93 1.01 -16.19
C ALA A 204 9.81 -0.21 -15.92
N ALA A 205 9.37 -1.12 -15.04
CA ALA A 205 10.09 -2.36 -14.74
C ALA A 205 10.26 -3.25 -15.98
N THR A 206 9.21 -3.37 -16.80
CA THR A 206 9.25 -4.12 -18.06
C THR A 206 10.21 -3.47 -19.06
N CYS A 207 10.19 -2.14 -19.20
CA CYS A 207 11.14 -1.40 -20.03
C CYS A 207 12.60 -1.65 -19.61
N CYS A 208 12.88 -1.55 -18.31
CA CYS A 208 14.20 -1.78 -17.75
C CYS A 208 14.68 -3.22 -18.00
N PHE A 209 13.81 -4.20 -17.79
CA PHE A 209 14.14 -5.61 -17.99
C PHE A 209 14.47 -5.92 -19.45
N VAL A 210 13.62 -5.48 -20.39
CA VAL A 210 13.84 -5.67 -21.83
C VAL A 210 15.16 -5.04 -22.26
N TYR A 211 15.42 -3.80 -21.84
CA TYR A 211 16.66 -3.09 -22.15
C TYR A 211 17.91 -3.79 -21.59
N ALA A 212 17.85 -4.26 -20.34
CA ALA A 212 18.95 -5.00 -19.69
C ALA A 212 19.29 -6.31 -20.44
N VAL A 213 18.27 -6.98 -20.97
CA VAL A 213 18.40 -8.26 -21.68
C VAL A 213 18.89 -8.10 -23.14
N GLU A 214 18.80 -6.90 -23.70
CA GLU A 214 19.21 -6.63 -25.08
C GLU A 214 20.64 -6.11 -25.22
N LEU A 215 21.19 -5.55 -24.14
CA LEU A 215 22.58 -5.08 -24.07
C LEU A 215 23.65 -6.18 -24.25
N PRO A 216 23.56 -7.36 -23.63
CA PRO A 216 24.66 -8.34 -23.60
C PRO A 216 24.63 -9.38 -24.74
N GLY A 217 23.75 -9.24 -25.74
CA GLY A 217 23.62 -10.20 -26.84
C GLY A 217 22.97 -11.55 -26.46
N ALA A 218 22.67 -12.39 -27.45
CA ALA A 218 21.85 -13.60 -27.26
C ALA A 218 22.46 -14.65 -26.33
N ARG A 219 23.80 -14.71 -26.23
CA ARG A 219 24.53 -15.72 -25.46
C ARG A 219 24.38 -15.58 -23.95
N TRP A 220 24.18 -14.35 -23.46
CA TRP A 220 24.22 -14.02 -22.03
C TRP A 220 22.88 -13.49 -21.49
N ARG A 221 21.86 -13.44 -22.35
CA ARG A 221 20.50 -12.95 -22.05
C ARG A 221 19.86 -13.61 -20.82
N THR A 222 20.02 -14.92 -20.65
CA THR A 222 19.47 -15.65 -19.48
C THR A 222 20.16 -15.24 -18.19
N TRP A 223 21.49 -15.10 -18.20
CA TRP A 223 22.27 -14.74 -17.02
C TRP A 223 21.98 -13.30 -16.57
N PHE A 224 21.91 -12.35 -17.51
CA PHE A 224 21.52 -10.96 -17.20
C PHE A 224 20.07 -10.83 -16.73
N GLY A 225 19.14 -11.59 -17.32
CA GLY A 225 17.76 -11.63 -16.83
C GLY A 225 17.66 -12.13 -15.38
N GLN A 226 18.45 -13.16 -15.03
CA GLN A 226 18.54 -13.64 -13.65
C GLN A 226 19.25 -12.65 -12.73
N ALA A 227 20.29 -11.95 -13.21
CA ALA A 227 21.00 -10.93 -12.45
C ALA A 227 20.08 -9.75 -12.09
N VAL A 228 19.20 -9.30 -12.99
CA VAL A 228 18.23 -8.23 -12.70
C VAL A 228 17.27 -8.63 -11.58
N ASN A 229 16.81 -9.89 -11.55
CA ASN A 229 15.90 -10.38 -10.50
C ASN A 229 16.61 -10.70 -9.17
N ASN A 230 17.87 -11.15 -9.20
CA ASN A 230 18.59 -11.66 -8.04
C ASN A 230 19.75 -10.76 -7.59
N CYS A 231 19.83 -9.51 -8.07
CA CYS A 231 20.95 -8.63 -7.75
C CYS A 231 21.09 -8.28 -6.25
N CYS A 232 20.09 -8.59 -5.43
CA CYS A 232 20.10 -8.38 -3.98
C CYS A 232 20.49 -9.64 -3.18
N SER A 233 20.69 -10.79 -3.83
CA SER A 233 21.05 -12.08 -3.19
C SER A 233 22.49 -12.55 -3.50
N LEU A 234 23.29 -11.71 -4.16
CA LEU A 234 24.72 -11.88 -4.44
C LEU A 234 25.51 -10.75 -3.79
#